data_AF-A0A011VAU2-F1
#
_entry.id   AF-A0A011VAU2-F1
#
_cell.length_a   1.000
_cell.length_b   1.000
_cell.length_c   1.000
_cell.angle_alpha   90.00
_cell.angle_beta   90.00
_cell.angle_gamma   90.00
#
_symmetry.space_group_name_H-M   'P 1'
#
loop_
_entity.id
_entity.type
_entity.pdbx_description
1 polymer ?
#
loop_
_entity_poly.entity_id
_entity_poly.type
_entity_poly.pdbx_seq_one_letter_code
_entity_poly.pdbx_strand_id
1 'polypeptide(L)'
;MAGVEQKIVDTGEAGMRLDRWFKVHYPGLGFGHLQKLLRSGQVRIDGSRAKADTRIQAGQTVRIPPLGVDEKAVGPVTARTIRSQQDGDVLSQMLLYEDPKVYVFNKPAGLAVQGGSGVSRHVDGMLEAWRNKKGEKPRLVHRIDRDTSGVLVVARTRGAAQALTTAFRERDTKKTYWALVKGVPRKREDKISTWLVREQTPDGDKMRVCQHGEPDSDHAVSYYRIIEKAGNNLTWLEMEPYTGRTHQLRVHAAYIGHPIIGDPKYFEADQNWEFPGGIQKRLHLHARRIRIPNPSGGTIDVTAPLPPHMVQSWNLLGFDEESAED
;
A
#
# COMPACT_ATOMS: atom_id res chain seq x y z
N MET A 1 -22.05 12.07 4.77
CA MET A 1 -22.63 11.26 3.67
C MET A 1 -22.48 12.06 2.40
N ALA A 2 -21.53 11.68 1.52
CA ALA A 2 -21.40 12.34 0.23
C ALA A 2 -22.62 11.97 -0.63
N GLY A 3 -23.35 12.98 -1.13
CA GLY A 3 -24.54 12.78 -1.94
C GLY A 3 -24.23 12.44 -3.39
N VAL A 4 -25.25 11.99 -4.14
CA VAL A 4 -25.17 11.85 -5.60
C VAL A 4 -24.93 13.23 -6.21
N GLU A 5 -23.90 13.36 -7.05
CA GLU A 5 -23.58 14.58 -7.78
C GLU A 5 -24.24 14.54 -9.18
N GLN A 6 -24.69 15.69 -9.66
CA GLN A 6 -25.13 15.88 -11.05
C GLN A 6 -24.32 17.00 -11.67
N LYS A 7 -23.67 16.72 -12.79
CA LYS A 7 -22.78 17.66 -13.47
C LYS A 7 -23.22 17.87 -14.91
N ILE A 8 -23.38 19.13 -15.29
CA ILE A 8 -23.77 19.52 -16.65
C ILE A 8 -22.49 19.60 -17.50
N VAL A 9 -22.55 19.02 -18.70
CA VAL A 9 -21.43 19.01 -19.65
C VAL A 9 -21.29 20.39 -20.28
N ASP A 10 -20.09 20.97 -20.19
CA ASP A 10 -19.81 22.29 -20.77
C ASP A 10 -19.75 22.22 -22.30
N THR A 11 -20.04 23.35 -22.96
CA THR A 11 -19.77 23.59 -24.38
C THR A 11 -18.35 23.21 -24.82
N GLY A 12 -17.33 23.46 -23.99
CA GLY A 12 -15.94 23.09 -24.28
C GLY A 12 -15.64 21.58 -24.23
N GLU A 13 -16.58 20.79 -23.72
CA GLU A 13 -16.43 19.34 -23.49
C GLU A 13 -17.28 18.51 -24.46
N ALA A 14 -18.05 19.17 -25.32
CA ALA A 14 -18.88 18.53 -26.33
C ALA A 14 -18.04 17.63 -27.27
N GLY A 15 -18.53 16.43 -27.52
CA GLY A 15 -17.86 15.42 -28.34
C GLY A 15 -16.75 14.65 -27.63
N MET A 16 -16.46 14.94 -26.35
CA MET A 16 -15.54 14.16 -25.53
C MET A 16 -16.14 12.76 -25.24
N ARG A 17 -15.30 11.73 -25.17
CA ARG A 17 -15.76 10.42 -24.69
C ARG A 17 -15.97 10.47 -23.18
N LEU A 18 -16.98 9.77 -22.69
CA LEU A 18 -17.34 9.74 -21.26
C LEU A 18 -16.17 9.29 -20.39
N ASP A 19 -15.40 8.28 -20.81
CA ASP A 19 -14.19 7.85 -20.10
C ASP A 19 -13.12 8.93 -19.96
N ARG A 20 -12.88 9.70 -21.03
CA ARG A 20 -11.95 10.84 -21.01
C ARG A 20 -12.47 11.97 -20.14
N TRP A 21 -13.77 12.22 -20.18
CA TRP A 21 -14.41 13.23 -19.34
C TRP A 21 -14.26 12.87 -17.85
N PHE A 22 -14.55 11.63 -17.46
CA PHE A 22 -14.32 11.16 -16.09
C PHE A 22 -12.85 11.22 -15.69
N LYS A 23 -11.91 10.96 -16.61
CA LYS A 23 -10.47 11.09 -16.32
C LYS A 23 -10.04 12.54 -16.03
N VAL A 24 -10.68 13.52 -16.67
CA VAL A 24 -10.41 14.95 -16.44
C VAL A 24 -11.01 15.40 -15.10
N HIS A 25 -12.26 15.04 -14.84
CA HIS A 25 -12.99 15.51 -13.65
C HIS A 25 -12.72 14.71 -12.39
N TYR A 26 -12.40 13.42 -12.53
CA TYR A 26 -12.15 12.49 -11.44
C TYR A 26 -10.87 11.68 -11.73
N PRO A 27 -9.69 12.30 -11.73
CA PRO A 27 -8.44 11.65 -12.11
C PRO A 27 -8.06 10.45 -11.21
N GLY A 28 -8.63 10.36 -10.00
CA GLY A 28 -8.48 9.20 -9.11
C GLY A 28 -9.41 8.02 -9.44
N LEU A 29 -10.41 8.20 -10.32
CA LEU A 29 -11.31 7.13 -10.74
C LEU A 29 -10.68 6.31 -11.87
N GLY A 30 -10.35 5.06 -11.59
CA GLY A 30 -9.82 4.13 -12.59
C GLY A 30 -10.84 3.73 -13.66
N PHE A 31 -10.37 3.38 -14.86
CA PHE A 31 -11.23 2.94 -15.97
C PHE A 31 -12.06 1.68 -15.64
N GLY A 32 -11.47 0.72 -14.92
CA GLY A 32 -12.18 -0.48 -14.47
C GLY A 32 -13.33 -0.15 -13.50
N HIS A 33 -13.07 0.74 -12.53
CA HIS A 33 -14.09 1.23 -11.61
C HIS A 33 -15.20 1.99 -12.37
N LEU A 34 -14.86 2.89 -13.29
CA LEU A 34 -15.84 3.56 -14.16
C LEU A 34 -16.69 2.56 -14.95
N GLN A 35 -16.10 1.51 -15.51
CA GLN A 35 -16.83 0.45 -16.22
C GLN A 35 -17.83 -0.27 -15.30
N LYS A 36 -17.48 -0.53 -14.04
CA LYS A 36 -18.39 -1.12 -13.04
C LYS A 36 -19.56 -0.18 -12.76
N LEU A 37 -19.30 1.11 -12.55
CA LEU A 37 -20.34 2.12 -12.29
C LEU A 37 -21.30 2.31 -13.46
N LEU A 38 -20.79 2.24 -14.70
CA LEU A 38 -21.60 2.29 -15.91
C LEU A 38 -22.45 1.02 -16.08
N ARG A 39 -21.88 -0.15 -15.82
CA ARG A 39 -22.57 -1.45 -15.93
C ARG A 39 -23.68 -1.62 -14.88
N SER A 40 -23.42 -1.17 -13.65
CA SER A 40 -24.42 -1.15 -12.57
C SER A 40 -25.48 -0.04 -12.76
N GLY A 41 -25.25 0.91 -13.68
CA GLY A 41 -26.16 2.00 -13.98
C GLY A 41 -26.19 3.09 -12.92
N GLN A 42 -25.12 3.19 -12.11
CA GLN A 42 -24.92 4.25 -11.12
C GLN A 42 -24.48 5.56 -11.79
N VAL A 43 -23.68 5.47 -12.86
CA VAL A 43 -23.40 6.61 -13.76
C VAL A 43 -24.42 6.62 -14.88
N ARG A 44 -25.05 7.77 -15.12
CA ARG A 44 -26.09 7.97 -16.15
C ARG A 44 -25.93 9.30 -16.86
N ILE A 45 -26.31 9.36 -18.13
CA ILE A 45 -26.40 10.60 -18.93
C ILE A 45 -27.88 10.86 -19.18
N ASP A 46 -28.40 12.00 -18.76
CA ASP A 46 -29.81 12.38 -18.88
C ASP A 46 -30.77 11.28 -18.37
N GLY A 47 -30.39 10.61 -17.27
CA GLY A 47 -31.15 9.51 -16.68
C GLY A 47 -31.03 8.16 -17.39
N SER A 48 -30.34 8.08 -18.54
CA SER A 48 -30.13 6.86 -19.32
C SER A 48 -28.78 6.19 -19.02
N ARG A 49 -28.71 4.87 -19.21
CA ARG A 49 -27.44 4.12 -19.11
C ARG A 49 -26.49 4.53 -20.25
N ALA A 50 -25.20 4.62 -19.95
CA ALA A 50 -24.18 4.98 -20.92
C ALA A 50 -23.05 3.95 -20.95
N LYS A 51 -22.31 3.90 -22.06
CA LYS A 51 -21.05 3.16 -22.20
C LYS A 51 -19.87 4.12 -22.08
N ALA A 52 -18.70 3.60 -21.70
CA ALA A 52 -17.52 4.44 -21.47
C ALA A 52 -17.04 5.20 -22.73
N ASP A 53 -17.31 4.66 -23.91
CA ASP A 53 -16.99 5.25 -25.21
C ASP A 53 -18.07 6.20 -25.75
N THR A 54 -19.16 6.40 -25.00
CA THR A 54 -20.24 7.33 -25.36
C THR A 54 -19.68 8.74 -25.47
N ARG A 55 -20.02 9.48 -26.54
CA ARG A 55 -19.65 10.89 -26.68
C ARG A 55 -20.70 11.77 -26.04
N ILE A 56 -20.28 12.62 -25.11
CA ILE A 56 -21.16 13.56 -24.42
C ILE A 56 -21.38 14.83 -25.25
N GLN A 57 -22.54 15.45 -25.10
CA GLN A 57 -22.90 16.71 -25.74
C GLN A 57 -23.04 17.81 -24.68
N ALA A 58 -22.84 19.05 -25.10
CA ALA A 58 -23.06 20.21 -24.24
C ALA A 58 -24.50 20.22 -23.71
N GLY A 59 -24.65 20.56 -22.42
CA GLY A 59 -25.96 20.62 -21.75
C GLY A 59 -26.50 19.28 -21.25
N GLN A 60 -25.86 18.15 -21.58
CA GLN A 60 -26.24 16.86 -20.98
C GLN A 60 -25.89 16.82 -19.49
N THR A 61 -26.70 16.12 -18.71
CA THR A 61 -26.49 15.95 -17.27
C THR A 61 -25.92 14.57 -16.97
N VAL A 62 -24.71 14.53 -16.45
CA VAL A 62 -24.05 13.30 -15.98
C VAL A 62 -24.35 13.13 -14.49
N ARG A 63 -25.03 12.04 -14.11
CA ARG A 63 -25.22 11.62 -12.73
C ARG A 63 -24.01 10.82 -12.28
N ILE A 64 -23.39 11.23 -11.17
CA ILE A 64 -22.21 10.62 -10.58
C ILE A 64 -22.55 10.13 -9.16
N PRO A 65 -22.35 8.85 -8.83
CA PRO A 65 -22.53 8.37 -7.46
C PRO A 65 -21.45 8.97 -6.53
N PRO A 66 -21.58 8.89 -5.21
CA PRO A 66 -20.54 9.36 -4.30
C PRO A 66 -19.24 8.59 -4.57
N LEU A 67 -18.28 9.21 -5.26
CA LEU A 67 -17.08 8.50 -5.73
C LEU A 67 -15.99 8.38 -4.65
N GLY A 68 -16.13 9.04 -3.50
CA GLY A 68 -15.10 9.04 -2.44
C GLY A 68 -13.77 9.71 -2.84
N VAL A 69 -13.74 10.46 -3.95
CA VAL A 69 -12.50 10.98 -4.55
C VAL A 69 -12.30 12.50 -4.38
N ASP A 70 -13.20 13.22 -3.74
CA ASP A 70 -13.04 14.68 -3.58
C ASP A 70 -12.64 15.07 -2.15
N GLU A 71 -11.32 15.13 -1.96
CA GLU A 71 -10.69 16.34 -1.44
C GLU A 71 -9.47 16.62 -2.33
N LYS A 72 -9.09 17.90 -2.47
CA LYS A 72 -7.85 18.32 -3.14
C LYS A 72 -6.65 17.63 -2.46
N ALA A 73 -6.38 16.39 -2.83
CA ALA A 73 -5.21 15.68 -2.38
C ALA A 73 -4.02 16.42 -3.00
N VAL A 74 -3.19 17.02 -2.15
CA VAL A 74 -1.77 17.17 -2.44
C VAL A 74 -1.35 15.87 -3.11
N GLY A 75 -0.92 15.95 -4.38
CA GLY A 75 -0.66 14.76 -5.19
C GLY A 75 0.16 13.72 -4.40
N PRO A 76 -0.03 12.43 -4.64
CA PRO A 76 0.41 11.38 -3.73
C PRO A 76 1.87 11.56 -3.31
N VAL A 77 2.12 11.46 -2.01
CA VAL A 77 3.48 11.51 -1.47
C VAL A 77 4.28 10.35 -2.06
N THR A 78 5.36 10.64 -2.77
CA THR A 78 6.26 9.65 -3.35
C THR A 78 7.70 9.98 -2.99
N ALA A 79 8.58 8.97 -3.02
CA ALA A 79 10.00 9.20 -2.80
C ALA A 79 10.64 10.23 -3.76
N ARG A 80 10.01 10.52 -4.91
CA ARG A 80 10.46 11.55 -5.86
C ARG A 80 9.93 12.94 -5.48
N THR A 81 8.63 13.05 -5.17
CA THR A 81 8.00 14.35 -4.86
C THR A 81 8.51 14.94 -3.55
N ILE A 82 8.97 14.11 -2.62
CA ILE A 82 9.46 14.59 -1.33
C ILE A 82 10.88 15.17 -1.39
N ARG A 83 11.71 14.84 -2.39
CA ARG A 83 13.16 15.13 -2.39
C ARG A 83 13.51 16.59 -2.12
N SER A 84 12.72 17.52 -2.63
CA SER A 84 12.91 18.97 -2.52
C SER A 84 12.12 19.64 -1.40
N GLN A 85 11.34 18.88 -0.63
CA GLN A 85 10.49 19.39 0.45
C GLN A 85 11.19 19.28 1.81
N GLN A 86 10.84 20.19 2.72
CA GLN A 86 11.33 20.13 4.11
C GLN A 86 10.78 18.89 4.83
N ASP A 87 11.56 18.35 5.76
CA ASP A 87 11.22 17.09 6.44
C ASP A 87 9.91 17.18 7.24
N GLY A 88 9.67 18.30 7.91
CA GLY A 88 8.44 18.54 8.66
C GLY A 88 7.19 18.47 7.77
N ASP A 89 7.22 19.10 6.60
CA ASP A 89 6.10 19.11 5.65
C ASP A 89 5.80 17.71 5.12
N VAL A 90 6.85 16.95 4.80
CA VAL A 90 6.70 15.59 4.30
C VAL A 90 6.12 14.68 5.39
N LEU A 91 6.57 14.81 6.63
CA LEU A 91 5.99 14.07 7.76
C LEU A 91 4.50 14.41 7.94
N SER A 92 4.12 15.68 7.83
CA SER A 92 2.72 16.11 7.90
C SER A 92 1.87 15.50 6.79
N GLN A 93 2.37 15.47 5.55
CA GLN A 93 1.65 14.86 4.42
C GLN A 93 1.51 13.33 4.54
N MET A 94 2.42 12.67 5.26
CA MET A 94 2.33 11.23 5.50
C MET A 94 1.45 10.86 6.69
N LEU A 95 1.05 11.82 7.53
CA LEU A 95 0.37 11.55 8.80
C LEU A 95 -1.05 11.01 8.58
N LEU A 96 -1.32 9.80 9.07
CA LEU A 96 -2.63 9.15 9.05
C LEU A 96 -3.37 9.27 10.39
N TYR A 97 -2.61 9.29 11.48
CA TYR A 97 -3.16 9.37 12.83
C TYR A 97 -2.17 10.06 13.75
N GLU A 98 -2.70 10.89 14.65
CA GLU A 98 -1.96 11.53 15.72
C GLU A 98 -2.78 11.51 17.01
N ASP A 99 -2.13 11.12 18.10
CA ASP A 99 -2.58 11.40 19.47
C ASP A 99 -1.40 11.87 20.32
N PRO A 100 -1.56 12.25 21.60
CA PRO A 100 -0.48 12.79 22.42
C PRO A 100 0.77 11.90 22.55
N LYS A 101 0.69 10.60 22.27
CA LYS A 101 1.76 9.62 22.45
C LYS A 101 2.20 8.94 21.15
N VAL A 102 1.40 8.94 20.09
CA VAL A 102 1.65 8.14 18.88
C VAL A 102 1.39 8.94 17.59
N TYR A 103 2.26 8.74 16.61
CA TYR A 103 2.01 9.06 15.20
C TYR A 103 1.90 7.76 14.40
N VAL A 104 1.02 7.75 13.40
CA VAL A 104 0.98 6.71 12.37
C VAL A 104 1.11 7.37 11.00
N PHE A 105 2.05 6.89 10.20
CA PHE A 105 2.37 7.42 8.88
C PHE A 105 1.99 6.45 7.76
N ASN A 106 1.62 6.99 6.60
CA ASN A 106 1.63 6.32 5.32
C ASN A 106 3.00 6.52 4.65
N LYS A 107 3.95 5.62 4.92
CA LYS A 107 5.29 5.70 4.33
C LYS A 107 5.23 5.37 2.83
N PRO A 108 5.73 6.23 1.93
CA PRO A 108 5.80 5.91 0.52
C PRO A 108 6.85 4.82 0.22
N ALA A 109 6.64 4.08 -0.87
CA ALA A 109 7.66 3.18 -1.42
C ALA A 109 8.89 3.98 -1.88
N GLY A 110 10.08 3.51 -1.51
CA GLY A 110 11.38 4.12 -1.84
C GLY A 110 11.97 4.98 -0.72
N LEU A 111 11.20 5.31 0.33
CA LEU A 111 11.71 6.01 1.52
C LEU A 111 12.14 4.99 2.58
N ALA A 112 13.40 5.04 3.00
CA ALA A 112 13.92 4.16 4.04
C ALA A 112 13.40 4.58 5.42
N VAL A 113 13.16 3.62 6.31
CA VAL A 113 12.75 3.91 7.70
C VAL A 113 13.94 4.38 8.53
N GLN A 114 15.09 3.72 8.39
CA GLN A 114 16.34 4.03 9.09
C GLN A 114 17.47 4.27 8.09
N GLY A 115 18.50 4.99 8.54
CA GLY A 115 19.73 5.22 7.78
C GLY A 115 20.54 3.94 7.57
N GLY A 116 21.61 4.07 6.78
CA GLY A 116 22.52 3.00 6.40
C GLY A 116 23.45 3.50 5.30
N SER A 117 24.38 2.65 4.87
CA SER A 117 25.34 3.00 3.82
C SER A 117 24.62 3.53 2.56
N GLY A 118 24.93 4.78 2.17
CA GLY A 118 24.34 5.44 1.01
C GLY A 118 22.92 5.99 1.19
N VAL A 119 22.35 5.97 2.39
CA VAL A 119 20.99 6.51 2.67
C VAL A 119 21.08 7.85 3.39
N SER A 120 20.98 8.94 2.63
CA SER A 120 21.05 10.30 3.18
C SER A 120 19.75 10.80 3.81
N ARG A 121 18.59 10.34 3.32
CA ARG A 121 17.27 10.73 3.83
C ARG A 121 16.40 9.52 4.15
N HIS A 122 15.86 9.49 5.36
CA HIS A 122 15.10 8.37 5.92
C HIS A 122 14.18 8.87 7.04
N VAL A 123 13.11 8.13 7.35
CA VAL A 123 12.07 8.57 8.30
C VAL A 123 12.67 8.94 9.66
N ASP A 124 13.54 8.11 10.23
CA ASP A 124 14.15 8.42 11.55
C ASP A 124 14.89 9.76 11.56
N GLY A 125 15.64 10.08 10.51
CA GLY A 125 16.31 11.37 10.37
C GLY A 125 15.31 12.52 10.25
N MET A 126 14.26 12.33 9.45
CA MET A 126 13.21 13.33 9.24
C MET A 126 12.49 13.70 10.55
N LEU A 127 12.32 12.75 11.47
CA LEU A 127 11.67 12.98 12.77
C LEU A 127 12.37 14.05 13.63
N GLU A 128 13.61 14.43 13.31
CA GLU A 128 14.27 15.57 13.95
C GLU A 128 13.50 16.88 13.78
N ALA A 129 12.82 17.06 12.63
CA ALA A 129 11.98 18.23 12.38
C ALA A 129 10.82 18.36 13.39
N TRP A 130 10.45 17.27 14.06
CA TRP A 130 9.34 17.20 15.02
C TRP A 130 9.80 17.00 16.46
N ARG A 131 11.06 17.33 16.76
CA ARG A 131 11.57 17.37 18.13
C ARG A 131 10.77 18.39 18.96
N ASN A 132 10.25 17.95 20.11
CA ASN A 132 9.40 18.79 20.95
C ASN A 132 10.24 19.84 21.73
N LYS A 133 9.57 20.78 22.42
CA LYS A 133 10.21 21.83 23.23
C LYS A 133 11.08 21.30 24.37
N LYS A 134 10.84 20.05 24.82
CA LYS A 134 11.65 19.36 25.85
C LYS A 134 12.88 18.68 25.23
N GLY A 135 13.13 18.86 23.94
CA GLY A 135 14.22 18.22 23.22
C GLY A 135 13.95 16.74 22.91
N GLU A 136 12.73 16.23 23.07
CA GLU A 136 12.42 14.84 22.78
C GLU A 136 12.03 14.66 21.31
N LYS A 137 12.80 13.84 20.61
CA LYS A 137 12.52 13.40 19.25
C LYS A 137 11.56 12.20 19.27
N PRO A 138 10.56 12.14 18.38
CA PRO A 138 9.80 10.91 18.15
C PRO A 138 10.72 9.73 17.79
N ARG A 139 10.30 8.51 18.12
CA ARG A 139 11.12 7.30 18.05
C ARG A 139 10.43 6.21 17.27
N LEU A 140 11.20 5.54 16.42
CA LEU A 140 10.76 4.31 15.76
C LEU A 140 10.53 3.19 16.79
N VAL A 141 9.48 2.41 16.56
CA VAL A 141 9.14 1.22 17.37
C VAL A 141 9.09 -0.06 16.54
N HIS A 142 9.03 0.09 15.21
CA HIS A 142 9.17 -0.97 14.23
C HIS A 142 9.71 -0.40 12.91
N ARG A 143 9.92 -1.26 11.92
CA ARG A 143 10.37 -0.89 10.58
C ARG A 143 9.68 -1.71 9.51
N ILE A 144 9.57 -1.11 8.34
CA ILE A 144 9.23 -1.76 7.07
C ILE A 144 10.34 -1.47 6.06
N ASP A 145 10.50 -2.34 5.05
CA ASP A 145 11.55 -2.19 4.04
C ASP A 145 11.44 -0.85 3.30
N ARG A 146 12.56 -0.40 2.71
CA ARG A 146 12.61 0.85 1.93
C ARG A 146 11.53 0.91 0.86
N ASP A 147 11.40 -0.16 0.10
CA ASP A 147 10.50 -0.22 -1.07
C ASP A 147 9.08 -0.68 -0.70
N THR A 148 8.87 -1.21 0.53
CA THR A 148 7.53 -1.48 1.07
C THR A 148 6.86 -0.17 1.47
N SER A 149 5.62 0.03 1.06
CA SER A 149 4.82 1.21 1.43
C SER A 149 3.84 0.92 2.56
N GLY A 150 3.21 1.95 3.13
CA GLY A 150 2.08 1.81 4.04
C GLY A 150 2.38 2.17 5.48
N VAL A 151 1.63 1.57 6.40
CA VAL A 151 1.55 1.95 7.80
C VAL A 151 2.90 1.82 8.53
N LEU A 152 3.34 2.92 9.14
CA LEU A 152 4.49 3.00 10.03
C LEU A 152 4.09 3.69 11.33
N VAL A 153 4.34 3.04 12.48
CA VAL A 153 3.99 3.57 13.80
C VAL A 153 5.23 4.17 14.44
N VAL A 154 5.09 5.36 15.00
CA VAL A 154 6.16 6.13 15.64
C VAL A 154 5.67 6.63 16.99
N ALA A 155 6.48 6.43 18.03
CA ALA A 155 6.18 6.93 19.36
C ALA A 155 6.60 8.39 19.49
N ARG A 156 5.74 9.25 20.02
CA ARG A 156 6.04 10.67 20.32
C ARG A 156 6.84 10.83 21.61
N THR A 157 6.66 9.91 22.55
CA THR A 157 7.26 9.97 23.89
C THR A 157 8.06 8.71 24.19
N ARG A 158 9.01 8.81 25.14
CA ARG A 158 9.82 7.66 25.58
C ARG A 158 8.98 6.52 26.18
N GLY A 159 7.98 6.86 26.99
CA GLY A 159 7.08 5.87 27.58
C GLY A 159 6.24 5.14 26.53
N ALA A 160 5.74 5.87 25.52
CA ALA A 160 5.04 5.26 24.39
C ALA A 160 5.96 4.35 23.56
N ALA A 161 7.23 4.74 23.38
CA ALA A 161 8.19 3.93 22.64
C ALA A 161 8.44 2.57 23.34
N GLN A 162 8.55 2.58 24.67
CA GLN A 162 8.69 1.35 25.46
C GLN A 162 7.44 0.47 25.33
N ALA A 163 6.24 1.03 25.57
CA ALA A 163 4.99 0.28 25.49
C ALA A 163 4.75 -0.35 24.10
N LEU A 164 4.96 0.43 23.03
CA LEU A 164 4.77 -0.07 21.66
C LEU A 164 5.83 -1.10 21.27
N THR A 165 7.08 -0.92 21.69
CA THR A 165 8.15 -1.92 21.45
C THR A 165 7.82 -3.24 22.14
N THR A 166 7.29 -3.19 23.37
CA THR A 166 6.80 -4.37 24.09
C THR A 166 5.67 -5.02 23.30
N ALA A 167 4.65 -4.28 22.85
CA ALA A 167 3.55 -4.84 22.06
C ALA A 167 4.04 -5.55 20.78
N PHE A 168 5.02 -4.99 20.05
CA PHE A 168 5.61 -5.68 18.89
C PHE A 168 6.38 -6.96 19.27
N ARG A 169 7.09 -6.95 20.40
CA ARG A 169 7.84 -8.10 20.91
C ARG A 169 6.93 -9.22 21.37
N GLU A 170 5.87 -8.88 22.09
CA GLU A 170 4.86 -9.80 22.64
C GLU A 170 3.85 -10.26 21.58
N ARG A 171 3.91 -9.67 20.38
CA ARG A 171 3.03 -9.97 19.24
C ARG A 171 1.57 -9.58 19.46
N ASP A 172 1.33 -8.62 20.34
CA ASP A 172 0.03 -7.98 20.56
C ASP A 172 -0.32 -6.98 19.44
N THR A 173 0.14 -7.26 18.22
CA THR A 173 -0.03 -6.38 17.05
C THR A 173 -0.53 -7.20 15.88
N LYS A 174 -1.63 -6.78 15.28
CA LYS A 174 -2.10 -7.33 14.01
C LYS A 174 -1.59 -6.44 12.88
N LYS A 175 -0.80 -7.02 11.97
CA LYS A 175 -0.24 -6.29 10.82
C LYS A 175 -0.76 -6.95 9.55
N THR A 176 -1.56 -6.23 8.80
CA THR A 176 -2.13 -6.71 7.53
C THR A 176 -1.36 -6.11 6.37
N TYR A 177 -0.86 -6.95 5.49
CA TYR A 177 -0.18 -6.55 4.26
C TYR A 177 -0.98 -7.00 3.06
N TRP A 178 -1.03 -6.17 2.02
CA TRP A 178 -1.51 -6.58 0.70
C TRP A 178 -0.35 -6.75 -0.25
N ALA A 179 -0.38 -7.84 -1.01
CA ALA A 179 0.62 -8.17 -2.00
C ALA A 179 -0.03 -8.56 -3.32
N LEU A 180 0.54 -8.12 -4.44
CA LEU A 180 0.25 -8.70 -5.76
C LEU A 180 1.35 -9.71 -6.07
N VAL A 181 0.99 -10.97 -6.29
CA VAL A 181 1.94 -12.05 -6.57
C VAL A 181 1.73 -12.65 -7.95
N LYS A 182 2.78 -13.25 -8.50
CA LYS A 182 2.73 -14.06 -9.71
C LYS A 182 2.00 -15.38 -9.44
N GLY A 183 1.13 -15.78 -10.36
CA GLY A 183 0.40 -17.04 -10.35
C GLY A 183 -0.69 -17.09 -9.26
N VAL A 184 -1.19 -18.30 -9.00
CA VAL A 184 -2.24 -18.56 -8.01
C VAL A 184 -1.75 -19.62 -7.03
N PRO A 185 -1.60 -19.30 -5.73
CA PRO A 185 -1.33 -20.30 -4.70
C PRO A 185 -2.37 -21.43 -4.71
N ARG A 186 -1.90 -22.67 -4.50
CA ARG A 186 -2.78 -23.85 -4.51
C ARG A 186 -3.85 -23.79 -3.41
N LYS A 187 -3.48 -23.32 -2.23
CA LYS A 187 -4.38 -23.17 -1.08
C LYS A 187 -4.94 -21.75 -1.05
N ARG A 188 -6.22 -21.61 -0.72
CA ARG A 188 -6.86 -20.30 -0.53
C ARG A 188 -6.28 -19.56 0.66
N GLU A 189 -5.88 -20.27 1.71
CA GLU A 189 -5.21 -19.74 2.89
C GLU A 189 -4.21 -20.77 3.41
N ASP A 190 -3.09 -20.32 3.96
CA ASP A 190 -2.11 -21.23 4.57
C ASP A 190 -1.16 -20.50 5.54
N LYS A 191 -0.45 -21.31 6.33
CA LYS A 191 0.67 -20.89 7.16
C LYS A 191 2.00 -21.19 6.46
N ILE A 192 2.84 -20.18 6.29
CA ILE A 192 4.22 -20.32 5.83
C ILE A 192 5.13 -20.24 7.06
N SER A 193 5.82 -21.33 7.37
CA SER A 193 6.73 -21.45 8.52
C SER A 193 8.06 -22.03 8.09
N THR A 194 9.10 -21.19 8.04
CA THR A 194 10.44 -21.56 7.58
C THR A 194 11.52 -20.94 8.48
N TRP A 195 12.79 -21.26 8.22
CA TRP A 195 13.93 -20.58 8.83
C TRP A 195 14.59 -19.69 7.78
N LEU A 196 15.03 -18.50 8.18
CA LEU A 196 15.65 -17.52 7.30
C LEU A 196 17.06 -17.18 7.81
N VAL A 197 18.01 -17.12 6.90
CA VAL A 197 19.39 -16.69 7.17
C VAL A 197 19.78 -15.54 6.25
N ARG A 198 20.63 -14.64 6.72
CA ARG A 198 21.16 -13.54 5.92
C ARG A 198 22.26 -14.06 4.99
N GLU A 199 22.18 -13.69 3.72
CA GLU A 199 23.15 -13.98 2.69
C GLU A 199 23.64 -12.67 2.07
N GLN A 200 24.95 -12.45 2.08
CA GLN A 200 25.57 -11.31 1.41
C GLN A 200 25.66 -11.60 -0.09
N THR A 201 25.17 -10.68 -0.92
CA THR A 201 25.32 -10.76 -2.37
C THR A 201 25.97 -9.49 -2.91
N PRO A 202 26.49 -9.50 -4.15
CA PRO A 202 27.02 -8.29 -4.80
C PRO A 202 26.01 -7.14 -4.83
N ASP A 203 24.71 -7.44 -4.92
CA ASP A 203 23.61 -6.47 -4.94
C ASP A 203 23.08 -6.12 -3.52
N GLY A 204 23.84 -6.48 -2.49
CA GLY A 204 23.56 -6.25 -1.08
C GLY A 204 22.93 -7.45 -0.36
N ASP A 205 22.54 -7.24 0.90
CA ASP A 205 21.99 -8.33 1.71
C ASP A 205 20.64 -8.82 1.19
N LYS A 206 20.49 -10.15 1.14
CA LYS A 206 19.20 -10.84 0.96
C LYS A 206 19.03 -11.87 2.09
N MET A 207 17.79 -12.15 2.44
CA MET A 207 17.43 -13.32 3.23
C MET A 207 17.19 -14.53 2.33
N ARG A 208 17.64 -15.71 2.74
CA ARG A 208 17.41 -17.00 2.07
C ARG A 208 16.71 -17.97 3.04
N VAL A 209 15.86 -18.85 2.52
CA VAL A 209 15.30 -19.96 3.29
C VAL A 209 16.37 -21.00 3.57
N CYS A 210 16.46 -21.43 4.83
CA CYS A 210 17.43 -22.41 5.30
C CYS A 210 16.77 -23.53 6.09
N GLN A 211 17.56 -24.55 6.42
CA GLN A 211 17.15 -25.60 7.33
C GLN A 211 17.19 -25.10 8.79
N HIS A 212 16.46 -25.76 9.67
CA HIS A 212 16.56 -25.51 11.09
C HIS A 212 17.96 -25.85 11.61
N GLY A 213 18.54 -24.96 12.41
CA GLY A 213 19.86 -25.16 13.03
C GLY A 213 21.03 -24.62 12.22
N GLU A 214 20.81 -24.03 11.04
CA GLU A 214 21.86 -23.29 10.34
C GLU A 214 22.30 -22.08 11.20
N PRO A 215 23.61 -21.78 11.30
CA PRO A 215 24.10 -20.64 12.07
C PRO A 215 23.43 -19.33 11.64
N ASP A 216 23.15 -18.46 12.62
CA ASP A 216 22.49 -17.16 12.41
C ASP A 216 21.11 -17.23 11.72
N SER A 217 20.47 -18.40 11.73
CA SER A 217 19.11 -18.57 11.22
C SER A 217 18.05 -18.19 12.26
N ASP A 218 17.00 -17.55 11.76
CA ASP A 218 15.85 -17.12 12.54
C ASP A 218 14.57 -17.80 12.06
N HIS A 219 13.72 -18.26 12.98
CA HIS A 219 12.39 -18.74 12.62
C HIS A 219 11.51 -17.60 12.12
N ALA A 220 10.81 -17.86 11.01
CA ALA A 220 9.92 -16.93 10.35
C ALA A 220 8.55 -17.58 10.07
N VAL A 221 7.48 -16.91 10.49
CA VAL A 221 6.10 -17.37 10.32
C VAL A 221 5.25 -16.23 9.77
N SER A 222 4.50 -16.53 8.71
CA SER A 222 3.48 -15.65 8.15
C SER A 222 2.26 -16.46 7.72
N TYR A 223 1.09 -15.83 7.79
CA TYR A 223 -0.15 -16.36 7.22
C TYR A 223 -0.45 -15.62 5.93
N TYR A 224 -1.16 -16.26 5.01
CA TYR A 224 -1.77 -15.57 3.88
C TYR A 224 -3.17 -16.10 3.59
N ARG A 225 -3.98 -15.27 2.95
CA ARG A 225 -5.20 -15.68 2.26
C ARG A 225 -5.28 -15.00 0.89
N ILE A 226 -5.89 -15.69 -0.06
CA ILE A 226 -6.24 -15.15 -1.37
C ILE A 226 -7.49 -14.29 -1.21
N ILE A 227 -7.36 -13.01 -1.59
CA ILE A 227 -8.49 -12.09 -1.68
C ILE A 227 -9.16 -12.24 -3.04
N GLU A 228 -8.41 -11.96 -4.09
CA GLU A 228 -8.91 -11.99 -5.47
C GLU A 228 -7.83 -12.49 -6.45
N LYS A 229 -8.26 -13.04 -7.58
CA LYS A 229 -7.40 -13.59 -8.63
C LYS A 229 -7.70 -12.88 -9.94
N ALA A 230 -6.66 -12.53 -10.70
CA ALA A 230 -6.80 -12.09 -12.07
C ALA A 230 -6.38 -13.23 -13.01
N GLY A 231 -7.36 -14.06 -13.37
CA GLY A 231 -7.14 -15.30 -14.12
C GLY A 231 -6.18 -16.24 -13.37
N ASN A 232 -5.26 -16.86 -14.10
CA ASN A 232 -4.25 -17.78 -13.55
C ASN A 232 -2.87 -17.14 -13.36
N ASN A 233 -2.73 -15.84 -13.67
CA ASN A 233 -1.43 -15.19 -13.80
C ASN A 233 -1.05 -14.32 -12.61
N LEU A 234 -2.03 -13.78 -11.88
CA LEU A 234 -1.80 -12.87 -10.77
C LEU A 234 -2.83 -13.10 -9.66
N THR A 235 -2.37 -12.92 -8.42
CA THR A 235 -3.24 -13.02 -7.25
C THR A 235 -2.97 -11.87 -6.30
N TRP A 236 -4.04 -11.30 -5.75
CA TRP A 236 -3.96 -10.42 -4.59
C TRP A 236 -4.03 -11.26 -3.32
N LEU A 237 -2.94 -11.23 -2.56
CA LEU A 237 -2.86 -11.84 -1.24
C LEU A 237 -3.02 -10.79 -0.15
N GLU A 238 -3.76 -11.16 0.89
CA GLU A 238 -3.56 -10.60 2.21
C GLU A 238 -2.55 -11.47 2.95
N MET A 239 -1.56 -10.84 3.57
CA MET A 239 -0.50 -11.51 4.33
C MET A 239 -0.40 -10.93 5.74
N GLU A 240 -0.20 -11.79 6.72
CA GLU A 240 -0.04 -11.41 8.13
C GLU A 240 1.26 -12.02 8.70
N PRO A 241 2.31 -11.22 8.92
CA PRO A 241 3.55 -11.70 9.50
C PRO A 241 3.42 -11.84 11.03
N TYR A 242 3.49 -13.08 11.50
CA TYR A 242 3.53 -13.41 12.93
C TYR A 242 4.88 -13.07 13.56
N THR A 243 5.97 -13.35 12.85
CA THR A 243 7.33 -12.86 13.17
C THR A 243 7.68 -11.62 12.33
N GLY A 244 8.76 -10.90 12.65
CA GLY A 244 9.16 -9.67 11.95
C GLY A 244 10.58 -9.70 11.41
N ARG A 245 10.93 -10.68 10.56
CA ARG A 245 12.27 -10.80 9.97
C ARG A 245 12.43 -9.90 8.73
N THR A 246 13.67 -9.50 8.44
CA THR A 246 14.00 -8.71 7.25
C THR A 246 13.46 -9.40 5.99
N HIS A 247 12.80 -8.67 5.09
CA HIS A 247 12.23 -9.21 3.84
C HIS A 247 11.28 -10.41 4.00
N GLN A 248 10.78 -10.73 5.19
CA GLN A 248 10.09 -12.01 5.47
C GLN A 248 8.98 -12.34 4.47
N LEU A 249 8.03 -11.42 4.26
CA LEU A 249 6.89 -11.64 3.36
C LEU A 249 7.34 -11.84 1.90
N ARG A 250 8.40 -11.15 1.50
CA ARG A 250 8.97 -11.22 0.14
C ARG A 250 9.60 -12.58 -0.12
N VAL A 251 10.41 -13.05 0.82
CA VAL A 251 11.02 -14.39 0.78
C VAL A 251 9.94 -15.47 0.86
N HIS A 252 8.96 -15.32 1.75
CA HIS A 252 7.89 -16.30 1.91
C HIS A 252 7.05 -16.42 0.63
N ALA A 253 6.69 -15.31 0.00
CA ALA A 253 5.97 -15.31 -1.28
C ALA A 253 6.78 -16.02 -2.39
N ALA A 254 8.07 -15.72 -2.50
CA ALA A 254 8.95 -16.42 -3.44
C ALA A 254 9.10 -17.92 -3.11
N TYR A 255 9.24 -18.27 -1.83
CA TYR A 255 9.38 -19.65 -1.35
C TYR A 255 8.18 -20.53 -1.70
N ILE A 256 6.96 -19.98 -1.63
CA ILE A 256 5.76 -20.71 -2.04
C ILE A 256 5.56 -20.74 -3.57
N GLY A 257 6.51 -20.22 -4.36
CA GLY A 257 6.47 -20.19 -5.82
C GLY A 257 5.71 -19.00 -6.42
N HIS A 258 5.34 -18.02 -5.59
CA HIS A 258 4.50 -16.88 -5.98
C HIS A 258 5.17 -15.55 -5.60
N PRO A 259 6.30 -15.19 -6.23
CA PRO A 259 7.02 -13.97 -5.86
C PRO A 259 6.19 -12.71 -6.10
N ILE A 260 6.45 -11.68 -5.29
CA ILE A 260 5.72 -10.41 -5.33
C ILE A 260 6.10 -9.62 -6.58
N ILE A 261 5.10 -9.12 -7.30
CA ILE A 261 5.29 -8.36 -8.53
C ILE A 261 6.15 -7.12 -8.27
N GLY A 262 7.19 -6.97 -9.11
CA GLY A 262 8.13 -5.86 -9.05
C GLY A 262 9.11 -5.91 -7.88
N ASP A 263 9.26 -7.06 -7.22
CA ASP A 263 10.34 -7.27 -6.25
C ASP A 263 11.70 -7.41 -6.95
N PRO A 264 12.64 -6.47 -6.78
CA PRO A 264 13.92 -6.53 -7.49
C PRO A 264 14.86 -7.63 -6.98
N LYS A 265 14.60 -8.21 -5.79
CA LYS A 265 15.51 -9.17 -5.15
C LYS A 265 15.04 -10.62 -5.24
N TYR A 266 13.72 -10.83 -5.18
CA TYR A 266 13.13 -12.18 -5.04
C TYR A 266 12.25 -12.56 -6.22
N PHE A 267 12.12 -11.69 -7.22
CA PHE A 267 11.34 -11.98 -8.40
C PHE A 267 12.16 -12.75 -9.43
N GLU A 268 12.18 -14.06 -9.27
CA GLU A 268 12.68 -14.99 -10.28
C GLU A 268 11.49 -15.56 -11.04
N ALA A 269 11.32 -15.13 -12.29
CA ALA A 269 10.33 -15.68 -13.19
C ALA A 269 11.03 -16.45 -14.32
N ASP A 270 10.35 -17.47 -14.83
CA ASP A 270 10.72 -18.16 -16.07
C ASP A 270 11.01 -17.13 -17.18
N GLN A 271 12.01 -17.40 -18.02
CA GLN A 271 12.37 -16.54 -19.15
C GLN A 271 11.18 -16.29 -20.09
N ASN A 272 10.23 -17.23 -20.14
CA ASN A 272 9.01 -17.12 -20.94
C ASN A 272 7.87 -16.37 -20.24
N TRP A 273 8.06 -15.91 -19.00
CA TRP A 273 7.04 -15.17 -18.28
C TRP A 273 7.05 -13.69 -18.67
N GLU A 274 6.00 -13.27 -19.36
CA GLU A 274 5.83 -11.88 -19.77
C GLU A 274 5.25 -11.03 -18.64
N PHE A 275 5.94 -9.93 -18.33
CA PHE A 275 5.46 -8.97 -17.35
C PHE A 275 4.19 -8.29 -17.89
N PRO A 276 3.04 -8.35 -17.18
CA PRO A 276 1.79 -7.81 -17.69
C PRO A 276 1.89 -6.32 -18.04
N GLY A 277 1.50 -5.97 -19.27
CA GLY A 277 1.52 -4.60 -19.76
C GLY A 277 0.66 -3.67 -18.88
N GLY A 278 1.15 -2.45 -18.62
CA GLY A 278 0.44 -1.46 -17.81
C GLY A 278 0.65 -1.57 -16.30
N ILE A 279 1.23 -2.66 -15.80
CA ILE A 279 1.70 -2.76 -14.41
C ILE A 279 3.10 -2.13 -14.31
N GLN A 280 3.39 -1.42 -13.21
CA GLN A 280 4.72 -0.84 -13.00
C GLN A 280 5.68 -1.86 -12.38
N LYS A 281 6.95 -1.86 -12.78
CA LYS A 281 8.02 -2.66 -12.14
C LYS A 281 8.47 -2.04 -10.81
N ARG A 282 7.56 -1.99 -9.84
CA ARG A 282 7.78 -1.53 -8.46
C ARG A 282 7.21 -2.56 -7.51
N LEU A 283 7.76 -2.66 -6.30
CA LEU A 283 7.32 -3.66 -5.31
C LEU A 283 5.83 -3.49 -4.99
N HIS A 284 5.02 -4.51 -5.29
CA HIS A 284 3.61 -4.57 -4.94
C HIS A 284 3.43 -5.20 -3.55
N LEU A 285 4.04 -4.59 -2.53
CA LEU A 285 3.85 -4.95 -1.13
C LEU A 285 3.52 -3.69 -0.34
N HIS A 286 2.39 -3.73 0.38
CA HIS A 286 1.87 -2.61 1.12
C HIS A 286 1.44 -3.03 2.52
N ALA A 287 1.98 -2.40 3.55
CA ALA A 287 1.52 -2.49 4.93
C ALA A 287 0.18 -1.78 5.06
N ARG A 288 -0.90 -2.49 4.77
CA ARG A 288 -2.25 -1.93 4.61
C ARG A 288 -2.85 -1.46 5.92
N ARG A 289 -2.80 -2.27 6.98
CA ARG A 289 -3.49 -1.97 8.24
C ARG A 289 -2.66 -2.42 9.44
N ILE A 290 -2.71 -1.64 10.52
CA ILE A 290 -2.19 -2.05 11.81
C ILE A 290 -3.25 -1.92 12.89
N ARG A 291 -3.32 -2.92 13.76
CA ARG A 291 -4.06 -2.87 15.03
C ARG A 291 -3.09 -3.11 16.18
N ILE A 292 -2.99 -2.17 17.11
CA ILE A 292 -2.01 -2.19 18.21
C ILE A 292 -2.59 -1.52 19.47
N PRO A 293 -2.29 -2.01 20.69
CA PRO A 293 -2.66 -1.33 21.93
C PRO A 293 -2.18 0.11 21.94
N ASN A 294 -3.07 1.05 22.28
CA ASN A 294 -2.72 2.45 22.35
C ASN A 294 -2.10 2.77 23.73
N PRO A 295 -0.88 3.33 23.82
CA PRO A 295 -0.33 3.82 25.08
C PRO A 295 -1.17 4.93 25.76
N SER A 296 -2.08 5.57 25.02
CA SER A 296 -3.05 6.56 25.52
C SER A 296 -4.36 5.92 26.02
N GLY A 297 -4.53 4.60 25.87
CA GLY A 297 -5.75 3.86 26.19
C GLY A 297 -6.51 3.41 24.95
N GLY A 298 -7.09 2.20 24.99
CA GLY A 298 -7.82 1.61 23.86
C GLY A 298 -6.89 0.98 22.80
N THR A 299 -7.30 1.03 21.54
CA THR A 299 -6.59 0.39 20.41
C THR A 299 -6.45 1.39 19.26
N ILE A 300 -5.25 1.47 18.70
CA ILE A 300 -5.02 2.16 17.43
C ILE A 300 -5.33 1.16 16.31
N ASP A 301 -6.23 1.52 15.42
CA ASP A 301 -6.61 0.75 14.24
C ASP A 301 -6.60 1.67 13.01
N VAL A 302 -5.51 1.60 12.24
CA VAL A 302 -5.24 2.55 11.15
C VAL A 302 -4.97 1.79 9.86
N THR A 303 -5.58 2.27 8.79
CA THR A 303 -5.45 1.72 7.43
C THR A 303 -4.80 2.77 6.51
N ALA A 304 -3.76 2.39 5.78
CA ALA A 304 -3.12 3.23 4.77
C ALA A 304 -3.77 3.01 3.39
N PRO A 305 -4.02 4.07 2.59
CA PRO A 305 -4.46 3.93 1.22
C PRO A 305 -3.36 3.31 0.35
N LEU A 306 -3.76 2.58 -0.70
CA LEU A 306 -2.80 1.96 -1.62
C LEU A 306 -1.88 2.99 -2.28
N PRO A 307 -0.60 2.67 -2.51
CA PRO A 307 0.30 3.55 -3.22
C PRO A 307 -0.11 3.66 -4.70
N PRO A 308 0.26 4.76 -5.40
CA PRO A 308 -0.23 5.02 -6.76
C PRO A 308 0.02 3.88 -7.78
N HIS A 309 1.17 3.19 -7.67
CA HIS A 309 1.48 2.09 -8.58
C HIS A 309 0.61 0.86 -8.34
N MET A 310 0.17 0.62 -7.11
CA MET A 310 -0.77 -0.47 -6.79
C MET A 310 -2.20 -0.09 -7.14
N VAL A 311 -2.61 1.17 -6.92
CA VAL A 311 -3.93 1.67 -7.38
C VAL A 311 -4.08 1.48 -8.89
N GLN A 312 -3.04 1.81 -9.67
CA GLN A 312 -3.04 1.57 -11.11
C GLN A 312 -3.22 0.07 -11.44
N SER A 313 -2.49 -0.82 -10.77
CA SER A 313 -2.58 -2.26 -10.98
C SER A 313 -3.95 -2.82 -10.58
N TRP A 314 -4.51 -2.40 -9.44
CA TRP A 314 -5.85 -2.81 -9.00
C TRP A 314 -6.91 -2.38 -10.01
N ASN A 315 -6.85 -1.13 -10.48
CA ASN A 315 -7.75 -0.61 -11.51
C ASN A 315 -7.63 -1.35 -12.84
N LEU A 316 -6.42 -1.75 -13.23
CA LEU A 316 -6.17 -2.50 -14.46
C LEU A 316 -6.73 -3.94 -14.37
N LEU A 317 -6.56 -4.56 -13.20
CA LEU A 317 -6.99 -5.94 -12.94
C LEU A 317 -8.48 -6.04 -12.57
N GLY A 318 -9.12 -4.91 -12.25
CA GLY A 318 -10.52 -4.86 -11.84
C GLY A 318 -10.76 -5.26 -10.39
N PHE A 319 -9.71 -5.27 -9.56
CA PHE A 319 -9.82 -5.60 -8.13
C PHE A 319 -10.52 -4.50 -7.35
N ASP A 320 -11.37 -4.90 -6.42
CA ASP A 320 -12.10 -3.98 -5.54
C ASP A 320 -11.55 -4.09 -4.11
N GLU A 321 -11.13 -2.97 -3.51
CA GLU A 321 -10.58 -2.96 -2.15
C GLU A 321 -11.56 -3.53 -1.11
N GLU A 322 -12.88 -3.41 -1.37
CA GLU A 322 -13.95 -3.97 -0.52
C GLU A 322 -13.94 -5.50 -0.47
N SER A 323 -13.37 -6.17 -1.48
CA SER A 323 -13.30 -7.64 -1.52
C SER A 323 -12.44 -8.24 -0.40
N ALA A 324 -11.64 -7.42 0.30
CA ALA A 324 -10.89 -7.85 1.47
C ALA A 324 -11.72 -7.87 2.77
N GLU A 325 -12.91 -7.27 2.78
CA GLU A 325 -13.80 -7.26 3.94
C GLU A 325 -14.70 -8.50 4.03
N ASP A 326 -14.83 -9.23 2.92
CA ASP A 326 -15.47 -10.55 2.78
C ASP A 326 -14.55 -11.73 3.15
#